data_AF-A0A1F3F5J7-F1
#
_entry.id   AF-A0A1F3F5J7-F1
#
_cell.length_a   1.000
_cell.length_b   1.000
_cell.length_c   1.000
_cell.angle_alpha   90.00
_cell.angle_beta   90.00
_cell.angle_gamma   90.00
#
_symmetry.space_group_name_H-M   'P 1'
#
loop_
_entity.id
_entity.type
_entity.pdbx_description
1 polymer ?
#
loop_
_entity_poly.entity_id
_entity_poly.type
_entity_poly.pdbx_seq_one_letter_code
_entity_poly.pdbx_strand_id
1 'polypeptide(L)'
;MLKYEFMAAVQLTLYAGGIVVLIIFSILLTHHISHRFKRPELINLLMGIGVAVVGSGVVLATLLTHPFRATIAPELPVDMSAIGNQLLSTGKNGYVLPFELISILLLAAMIAAIIVAKKDKNKNSEI
;
A
#
# COMPACT_ATOMS: atom_id res chain seq x y z
N MET A 1 4.24 3.38 -25.06
CA MET A 1 4.34 3.60 -23.60
C MET A 1 2.93 3.54 -23.05
N LEU A 2 2.68 2.79 -21.97
CA LEU A 2 1.34 2.77 -21.36
C LEU A 2 1.05 4.19 -20.82
N LYS A 3 -0.07 4.80 -21.23
CA LYS A 3 -0.51 6.16 -20.87
C LYS A 3 -0.92 6.25 -19.37
N TYR A 4 0.03 6.07 -18.46
CA TYR A 4 -0.17 6.04 -16.99
C TYR A 4 0.70 7.06 -16.24
N GLU A 5 0.93 8.21 -16.84
CA GLU A 5 1.82 9.27 -16.31
C GLU A 5 1.37 9.73 -14.91
N PHE A 6 0.06 9.89 -14.70
CA PHE A 6 -0.50 10.25 -13.39
C PHE A 6 -0.17 9.20 -12.32
N MET A 7 -0.40 7.91 -12.60
CA MET A 7 -0.16 6.83 -11.64
C MET A 7 1.34 6.71 -11.31
N ALA A 8 2.20 6.87 -12.31
CA ALA A 8 3.65 6.90 -12.10
C ALA A 8 4.08 8.05 -11.19
N ALA A 9 3.54 9.26 -11.40
CA ALA A 9 3.82 10.42 -10.55
C ALA A 9 3.33 10.23 -9.11
N VAL A 10 2.14 9.65 -8.92
CA VAL A 10 1.59 9.32 -7.60
C VAL A 10 2.46 8.28 -6.88
N GLN A 11 2.89 7.22 -7.57
CA GLN A 11 3.76 6.19 -7.01
C GLN A 11 5.10 6.77 -6.55
N LEU A 12 5.71 7.64 -7.37
CA LEU A 12 6.96 8.29 -7.02
C LEU A 12 6.78 9.21 -5.80
N THR A 13 5.71 10.02 -5.77
CA THR A 13 5.49 11.02 -4.70
C THR A 13 5.09 10.37 -3.38
N LEU A 14 4.11 9.46 -3.39
CA LEU A 14 3.56 8.87 -2.16
C LEU A 14 4.40 7.70 -1.65
N TYR A 15 4.72 6.74 -2.52
CA TYR A 15 5.40 5.51 -2.09
C TYR A 15 6.88 5.76 -1.88
N ALA A 16 7.59 6.18 -2.94
CA ALA A 16 9.03 6.42 -2.85
C ALA A 16 9.35 7.69 -2.04
N GLY A 17 8.59 8.77 -2.22
CA GLY A 17 8.82 10.05 -1.54
C GLY A 17 8.35 10.09 -0.08
N GLY A 18 7.23 9.45 0.25
CA GLY A 18 6.64 9.48 1.59
C GLY A 18 6.93 8.22 2.41
N ILE A 19 6.30 7.11 2.02
CA ILE A 19 6.24 5.88 2.83
C ILE A 19 7.64 5.29 3.06
N VAL A 20 8.41 5.09 2.00
CA VAL A 20 9.76 4.49 2.09
C VAL A 20 10.70 5.39 2.90
N VAL A 21 10.63 6.70 2.71
CA VAL A 21 11.45 7.67 3.46
C VAL A 21 11.14 7.62 4.96
N LEU A 22 9.86 7.59 5.37
CA LEU A 22 9.47 7.47 6.77
C LEU A 22 9.90 6.14 7.40
N ILE A 23 9.81 5.04 6.65
CA ILE A 23 10.30 3.71 7.09
C ILE A 23 11.81 3.75 7.31
N ILE A 24 12.58 4.32 6.37
CA ILE A 24 14.04 4.43 6.51
C ILE A 24 14.39 5.27 7.73
N PHE A 25 13.76 6.44 7.94
CA PHE A 25 13.99 7.24 9.15
C PHE A 25 13.68 6.48 10.44
N SER A 26 12.60 5.71 10.45
CA SER A 26 12.20 4.89 11.60
C SER A 26 13.21 3.77 11.88
N ILE A 27 13.72 3.09 10.84
CA ILE A 27 14.78 2.08 10.96
C ILE A 27 16.08 2.71 11.46
N LEU A 28 16.49 3.85 10.90
CA LEU A 28 17.71 4.56 11.33
C LEU A 28 17.63 4.98 12.81
N LEU A 29 16.47 5.44 13.28
CA LEU A 29 16.26 5.80 14.68
C LEU A 29 16.27 4.56 15.61
N THR A 30 15.84 3.39 15.12
CA THR A 30 15.71 2.16 15.91
C THR A 30 16.95 1.24 15.83
N HIS A 31 17.91 1.56 14.94
CA HIS A 31 19.03 0.67 14.57
C HIS A 31 19.93 0.22 15.74
N HIS A 32 19.94 0.94 16.86
CA HIS A 32 20.76 0.58 18.03
C HIS A 32 20.25 -0.64 18.82
N ILE A 33 19.07 -1.19 18.50
CA ILE A 33 18.55 -2.42 19.11
C ILE A 33 19.09 -3.62 18.32
N SER A 34 20.36 -3.96 18.53
CA SER A 34 20.98 -5.15 17.92
C SER A 34 20.47 -6.42 18.59
N HIS A 35 19.26 -6.84 18.20
CA HIS A 35 18.77 -8.16 18.56
C HIS A 35 19.40 -9.17 17.58
N ARG A 36 20.18 -10.12 18.09
CA ARG A 36 20.64 -11.25 17.27
C ARG A 36 19.40 -12.02 16.82
N PHE A 37 19.03 -11.86 15.55
CA PHE A 37 17.96 -12.63 14.95
C PHE A 37 18.24 -14.13 15.16
N LYS A 38 17.37 -14.79 15.93
CA LYS A 38 17.40 -16.26 16.07
C LYS A 38 17.21 -16.83 14.66
N ARG A 39 18.14 -17.66 14.21
CA ARG A 39 18.04 -18.27 12.87
C ARG A 39 16.69 -19.02 12.79
N PRO A 40 15.91 -18.81 11.72
CA PRO A 40 14.66 -19.54 11.54
C PRO A 40 14.96 -21.03 11.48
N GLU A 41 14.09 -21.83 12.10
CA GLU A 41 14.18 -23.28 12.01
C GLU A 41 14.04 -23.72 10.55
N LEU A 42 14.80 -24.74 10.17
CA LEU A 42 14.90 -25.22 8.79
C LEU A 42 13.52 -25.64 8.23
N ILE A 43 12.63 -26.12 9.11
CA ILE A 43 11.25 -26.46 8.77
C ILE A 43 10.41 -25.24 8.38
N ASN A 44 10.58 -24.10 9.05
CA ASN A 44 9.87 -22.86 8.74
C ASN A 44 10.36 -22.27 7.41
N LEU A 45 11.67 -22.41 7.12
CA LEU A 45 12.22 -22.01 5.84
C LEU A 45 11.66 -22.88 4.69
N LEU A 46 11.64 -24.20 4.87
CA LEU A 46 11.09 -25.13 3.88
C LEU A 46 9.58 -24.91 3.65
N MET A 47 8.81 -24.70 4.72
CA MET A 47 7.40 -24.34 4.60
C MET A 47 7.22 -23.01 3.86
N GLY A 48 8.02 -21.99 4.18
CA GLY A 48 7.96 -20.69 3.50
C GLY A 48 8.23 -20.80 2.00
N ILE A 49 9.26 -21.56 1.62
CA ILE A 49 9.57 -21.82 0.20
C ILE A 49 8.45 -22.64 -0.46
N GLY A 50 7.94 -23.68 0.23
CA GLY A 50 6.84 -24.50 -0.28
C GLY A 50 5.60 -23.67 -0.58
N VAL A 51 5.19 -22.79 0.34
CA VAL A 51 4.05 -21.88 0.16
C VAL A 51 4.31 -20.90 -0.98
N ALA A 52 5.52 -20.34 -1.08
CA ALA A 52 5.87 -19.43 -2.17
C ALA A 52 5.79 -20.13 -3.55
N VAL A 53 6.35 -21.33 -3.67
CA VAL A 53 6.34 -22.10 -4.92
C VAL A 53 4.92 -22.50 -5.32
N VAL A 54 4.12 -23.00 -4.37
CA VAL A 54 2.72 -23.35 -4.64
C VAL A 54 1.91 -22.12 -5.02
N GLY A 55 2.05 -21.02 -4.27
CA GLY A 55 1.37 -19.76 -4.55
C GLY A 55 1.72 -19.19 -5.93
N SER A 56 3.01 -19.12 -6.26
CA SER A 56 3.48 -18.71 -7.59
C SER A 56 3.00 -19.67 -8.68
N GLY A 57 3.01 -20.98 -8.42
CA GLY A 57 2.51 -21.99 -9.35
C GLY A 57 1.03 -21.82 -9.68
N VAL A 58 0.20 -21.56 -8.66
CA VAL A 58 -1.24 -21.29 -8.85
C VAL A 58 -1.45 -20.00 -9.65
N VAL A 59 -0.72 -18.92 -9.33
CA VAL A 59 -0.81 -17.65 -10.08
C VAL A 59 -0.38 -17.85 -11.54
N LEU A 60 0.72 -18.55 -11.80
CA LEU A 60 1.19 -18.82 -13.15
C LEU A 60 0.23 -19.73 -13.92
N ALA A 61 -0.27 -20.79 -13.29
CA ALA A 61 -1.24 -21.69 -13.90
C ALA A 61 -2.50 -20.92 -14.29
N THR A 62 -3.07 -20.14 -13.37
CA THR A 62 -4.27 -19.33 -13.66
C THR A 62 -4.05 -18.31 -14.77
N LEU A 63 -2.88 -17.68 -14.82
CA LEU A 63 -2.51 -16.73 -15.87
C LEU A 63 -2.38 -17.42 -17.25
N LEU A 64 -1.79 -18.61 -17.30
CA LEU A 64 -1.58 -19.34 -18.55
C LEU A 64 -2.86 -20.03 -19.05
N THR A 65 -3.75 -20.45 -18.14
CA THR A 65 -4.99 -21.15 -18.52
C THR A 65 -6.15 -20.19 -18.82
N HIS A 66 -6.13 -18.96 -18.31
CA HIS A 66 -7.18 -17.99 -18.60
C HIS A 66 -6.92 -17.26 -19.92
N PRO A 67 -7.83 -17.34 -20.91
CA PRO A 67 -7.73 -16.54 -22.11
C PRO A 67 -8.08 -15.08 -21.76
N PHE A 68 -7.06 -14.25 -21.55
CA PHE A 68 -7.24 -12.81 -21.41
C PHE A 68 -7.67 -12.22 -22.76
N ARG A 69 -8.99 -12.04 -22.91
CA ARG A 69 -9.54 -11.33 -24.06
C ARG A 69 -9.26 -9.85 -23.88
N ALA A 70 -8.32 -9.33 -24.66
CA ALA A 70 -8.12 -7.89 -24.78
C ALA A 70 -9.38 -7.30 -25.46
N THR A 71 -10.20 -6.61 -24.66
CA THR A 71 -11.26 -5.76 -25.21
C THR A 71 -10.57 -4.62 -25.96
N ILE A 72 -10.85 -4.52 -27.26
CA ILE A 72 -10.47 -3.35 -28.08
C ILE A 72 -11.43 -2.22 -27.71
N ALA A 73 -11.26 -1.68 -26.50
CA ALA A 73 -11.90 -0.43 -26.13
C ALA A 73 -11.10 0.69 -26.81
N PRO A 74 -11.76 1.75 -27.32
CA PRO A 74 -11.06 2.94 -27.78
C PRO A 74 -10.12 3.40 -26.67
N GLU A 75 -8.88 3.75 -27.03
CA GLU A 75 -7.93 4.32 -26.09
C GLU A 75 -8.53 5.61 -25.53
N LEU A 76 -9.13 5.53 -24.33
CA LEU A 76 -9.60 6.73 -23.65
C LEU A 76 -8.37 7.61 -23.42
N PRO A 77 -8.40 8.89 -23.84
CA PRO A 77 -7.39 9.84 -23.43
C PRO A 77 -7.37 9.87 -21.91
N VAL A 78 -6.26 9.42 -21.31
CA VAL A 78 -6.06 9.45 -19.86
C VAL A 78 -5.70 10.89 -19.49
N ASP A 79 -6.69 11.77 -19.58
CA ASP A 79 -6.55 13.16 -19.18
C ASP A 79 -6.76 13.28 -17.66
N MET A 80 -5.97 14.12 -17.01
CA MET A 80 -6.03 14.35 -15.57
C MET A 80 -7.39 14.93 -15.17
N SER A 81 -7.99 15.74 -16.05
CA SER A 81 -9.33 16.29 -15.86
C SER A 81 -10.40 15.18 -15.78
N ALA A 82 -10.29 14.15 -16.62
CA ALA A 82 -11.20 13.01 -16.62
C ALA A 82 -11.07 12.17 -15.35
N ILE A 83 -9.86 11.97 -14.84
CA ILE A 83 -9.61 11.29 -13.56
C ILE A 83 -10.27 12.05 -12.41
N GLY A 84 -10.02 13.36 -12.32
CA GLY A 84 -10.61 14.20 -11.27
C GLY A 84 -12.14 14.22 -11.31
N ASN A 85 -12.72 14.36 -12.51
CA ASN A 85 -14.16 14.31 -12.71
C ASN A 85 -14.74 12.95 -12.29
N GLN A 86 -14.08 11.84 -12.61
CA GLN A 86 -14.56 10.52 -12.23
C GLN A 86 -14.47 10.27 -10.71
N LEU A 87 -13.42 10.80 -10.05
CA LEU A 87 -13.26 10.71 -8.59
C LEU A 87 -14.34 11.48 -7.84
N LEU A 88 -14.81 12.60 -8.37
CA LEU A 88 -15.83 13.44 -7.74
C LEU A 88 -17.26 13.19 -8.26
N SER A 89 -17.41 12.34 -9.28
CA SER A 89 -18.70 12.05 -9.89
C SER A 89 -19.58 11.19 -8.99
N THR A 90 -20.87 11.54 -8.90
CA THR A 90 -21.95 10.79 -8.23
C THR A 90 -22.68 9.82 -9.16
N GLY A 91 -22.29 9.76 -10.45
CA GLY A 91 -22.95 8.92 -11.46
C GLY A 91 -22.64 7.42 -11.33
N LYS A 92 -23.23 6.61 -12.23
CA LYS A 92 -23.19 5.13 -12.22
C LYS A 92 -21.77 4.50 -12.22
N ASN A 93 -20.74 5.26 -12.60
CA ASN A 93 -19.33 4.81 -12.60
C ASN A 93 -18.41 5.75 -11.81
N GLY A 94 -18.97 6.68 -11.04
CA GLY A 94 -18.21 7.64 -10.25
C GLY A 94 -17.63 7.02 -8.99
N TYR A 95 -16.51 7.57 -8.50
CA TYR A 95 -15.78 7.07 -7.34
C TYR A 95 -15.90 7.98 -6.11
N VAL A 96 -16.92 8.85 -6.04
CA VAL A 96 -17.10 9.79 -4.93
C VAL A 96 -17.22 9.10 -3.57
N LEU A 97 -17.96 7.97 -3.50
CA LEU A 97 -18.14 7.22 -2.25
C LEU A 97 -16.83 6.56 -1.78
N PRO A 98 -16.09 5.79 -2.62
CA PRO A 98 -14.75 5.33 -2.26
C PRO A 98 -13.78 6.46 -1.88
N PHE A 99 -13.83 7.60 -2.59
CA PHE A 99 -12.98 8.75 -2.30
C PHE A 99 -13.25 9.34 -0.91
N GLU A 100 -14.53 9.48 -0.54
CA GLU A 100 -14.93 9.95 0.79
C GLU A 100 -14.50 8.96 1.89
N LEU A 101 -14.70 7.66 1.67
CA LEU A 101 -14.31 6.63 2.62
C LEU A 101 -12.80 6.63 2.89
N ILE A 102 -11.99 6.75 1.84
CA ILE A 102 -10.53 6.84 1.97
C ILE A 102 -10.14 8.14 2.69
N SER A 103 -10.83 9.25 2.43
CA SER A 103 -10.57 10.53 3.10
C SER A 103 -10.82 10.43 4.62
N ILE A 104 -11.92 9.79 5.03
CA ILE A 104 -12.22 9.53 6.44
C ILE A 104 -11.20 8.55 7.04
N LEU A 105 -10.80 7.51 6.30
CA LEU A 105 -9.77 6.57 6.73
C LEU A 105 -8.43 7.27 6.99
N LEU A 106 -8.01 8.18 6.10
CA LEU A 106 -6.78 8.96 6.25
C LEU A 106 -6.87 9.93 7.44
N LEU A 107 -8.03 10.57 7.64
CA LEU A 107 -8.28 11.41 8.81
C LEU A 107 -8.15 10.58 10.11
N ALA A 108 -8.78 9.41 10.16
CA ALA A 108 -8.71 8.51 11.31
C ALA A 108 -7.28 8.02 11.57
N ALA A 109 -6.53 7.67 10.51
CA ALA A 109 -5.13 7.26 10.61
C ALA A 109 -4.23 8.36 11.16
N MET A 110 -4.43 9.62 10.75
CA MET A 110 -3.70 10.77 11.28
C MET A 110 -4.00 10.99 12.77
N ILE A 111 -5.28 10.92 13.18
CA ILE A 111 -5.67 11.01 14.59
C ILE A 111 -5.02 9.88 15.41
N ALA A 112 -5.09 8.65 14.90
CA ALA A 112 -4.47 7.49 15.55
C ALA A 112 -2.95 7.67 15.72
N ALA A 113 -2.25 8.14 14.69
CA ALA A 113 -0.82 8.42 14.75
C ALA A 113 -0.49 9.49 15.82
N ILE A 114 -1.28 10.56 15.91
CA ILE A 114 -1.11 11.62 16.93
C ILE A 114 -1.31 11.06 18.34
N ILE A 115 -2.35 10.24 18.55
CA ILE A 115 -2.62 9.62 19.86
C ILE A 115 -1.47 8.71 20.28
N VAL A 116 -0.96 7.87 19.37
CA VAL A 116 0.18 6.96 19.64
C VAL A 116 1.47 7.73 19.94
N ALA A 117 1.72 8.85 19.25
CA ALA A 117 2.89 9.68 19.48
C ALA A 117 2.79 10.52 20.78
N LYS A 118 1.59 10.72 21.32
CA LYS A 118 1.37 11.55 22.51
C LYS A 118 1.84 10.79 23.76
N LYS A 119 2.94 11.24 24.36
CA LYS A 119 3.44 10.73 25.64
C LYS A 119 2.43 11.04 26.76
N ASP A 120 1.91 10.00 27.43
CA ASP A 120 1.11 10.18 28.64
C ASP A 120 1.97 10.77 29.76
N LYS A 121 1.64 11.99 30.18
CA LYS A 121 2.33 12.72 31.26
C LYS A 121 1.76 12.42 32.64
N ASN A 122 1.11 11.27 32.85
CA ASN A 122 0.31 11.03 34.06
C ASN A 122 0.47 9.63 34.65
N LYS A 123 1.71 9.22 34.93
CA LYS A 123 2.01 8.03 35.75
C LYS A 123 3.43 8.08 36.36
N ASN A 124 3.73 9.16 37.07
CA ASN A 124 4.92 9.21 37.93
C ASN A 124 4.70 10.01 39.23
N SER A 125 3.49 9.94 39.77
CA SER A 125 3.13 10.59 41.05
C SER A 125 2.53 9.61 42.05
N GLU A 126 2.77 8.31 41.92
CA GLU A 126 2.54 7.31 42.98
C GLU A 126 3.52 6.14 42.77
N ILE A 127 4.65 6.20 43.49
CA ILE A 127 5.36 5.17 44.28
C ILE A 127 6.73 5.76 44.64
#